data_AF-A0A194XLE4-F1
#
_entry.id   AF-A0A194XLE4-F1
#
_cell.length_a   1.000
_cell.length_b   1.000
_cell.length_c   1.000
_cell.angle_alpha   90.00
_cell.angle_beta   90.00
_cell.angle_gamma   90.00
#
_symmetry.space_group_name_H-M   'P 1'
#
loop_
_entity.id
_entity.type
_entity.pdbx_description
1 polymer ?
#
loop_
_entity_poly.entity_id
_entity_poly.type
_entity_poly.pdbx_seq_one_letter_code
_entity_poly.pdbx_strand_id
1 'polypeptide(L)'
;MAKDLVAILVNELHPRYKLVHLANTNAIYGLGALLESLVVVPHILICSSQWTLDQQSLIQGIANEMCPGIKTVAVPPGLSAVKGTTAAVGFVREEILSMGLSASN
;
A
#
# COMPACT_ATOMS: atom_id res chain seq x y z
N MET A 1 -3.42 -13.10 -1.25
CA MET A 1 -3.15 -12.04 -0.24
C MET A 1 -3.19 -10.65 -0.85
N ALA A 2 -2.24 -10.23 -1.72
CA ALA A 2 -2.23 -8.86 -2.23
C ALA A 2 -3.49 -8.50 -3.06
N LYS A 3 -3.90 -9.40 -3.98
CA LYS A 3 -5.09 -9.17 -4.82
C LYS A 3 -6.38 -9.10 -4.01
N ASP A 4 -6.56 -10.01 -3.04
CA ASP A 4 -7.77 -10.08 -2.22
C ASP A 4 -7.90 -8.85 -1.31
N LEU A 5 -6.80 -8.47 -0.66
CA LEU A 5 -6.76 -7.27 0.20
C LEU A 5 -7.11 -6.01 -0.60
N VAL A 6 -6.53 -5.84 -1.79
CA VAL A 6 -6.79 -4.68 -2.65
C VAL A 6 -8.23 -4.67 -3.14
N ALA A 7 -8.78 -5.80 -3.56
CA ALA A 7 -10.16 -5.89 -4.01
C ALA A 7 -11.15 -5.50 -2.90
N ILE A 8 -10.92 -5.97 -1.66
CA ILE A 8 -11.75 -5.61 -0.51
C ILE A 8 -11.63 -4.11 -0.21
N LEU A 9 -10.41 -3.55 -0.18
CA LEU A 9 -10.21 -2.12 0.07
C LEU A 9 -10.87 -1.24 -0.97
N VAL A 10 -10.74 -1.57 -2.26
CA VAL A 10 -11.39 -0.83 -3.35
C VAL A 10 -12.90 -0.83 -3.16
N ASN A 11 -13.49 -1.98 -2.82
CA ASN A 11 -14.93 -2.08 -2.60
C ASN A 11 -15.41 -1.32 -1.35
N GLU A 12 -14.73 -1.47 -0.22
CA GLU A 12 -15.13 -0.83 1.05
C GLU A 12 -14.96 0.70 1.02
N LEU A 13 -13.96 1.19 0.29
CA LEU A 13 -13.65 2.62 0.21
C LEU A 13 -14.28 3.31 -1.01
N HIS A 14 -14.90 2.57 -1.92
CA HIS A 14 -15.58 3.09 -3.11
C HIS A 14 -16.54 4.26 -2.82
N PRO A 15 -17.34 4.26 -1.72
CA PRO A 15 -18.23 5.39 -1.44
C PRO A 15 -17.52 6.71 -1.15
N ARG A 16 -16.22 6.68 -0.81
CA ARG A 16 -15.42 7.87 -0.44
C ARG A 16 -14.32 8.18 -1.46
N TYR A 17 -13.77 7.15 -2.11
CA TYR A 17 -12.60 7.27 -2.98
C TYR A 17 -12.75 6.42 -4.22
N LYS A 18 -12.24 6.93 -5.35
CA LYS A 18 -12.08 6.15 -6.57
C LYS A 18 -10.70 5.49 -6.58
N LEU A 19 -10.56 4.41 -5.82
CA LEU A 19 -9.30 3.66 -5.74
C LEU A 19 -9.08 2.80 -6.98
N VAL A 20 -7.86 2.83 -7.50
CA VAL A 20 -7.41 1.99 -8.62
C VAL A 20 -6.13 1.28 -8.22
N HIS A 21 -6.08 -0.02 -8.42
CA HIS A 21 -4.86 -0.80 -8.28
C HIS A 21 -3.97 -0.59 -9.50
N LEU A 22 -2.75 -0.09 -9.29
CA LEU A 22 -1.79 0.13 -10.39
C LEU A 22 -0.90 -1.09 -10.64
N ALA A 23 -0.23 -1.58 -9.58
CA ALA A 23 0.69 -2.71 -9.70
C ALA A 23 1.03 -3.34 -8.34
N ASN A 24 1.71 -4.49 -8.38
CA ASN A 24 2.30 -5.16 -7.22
C ASN A 24 3.72 -5.63 -7.55
N THR A 25 4.59 -5.64 -6.56
CA THR A 25 5.89 -6.33 -6.59
C THR A 25 6.06 -7.17 -5.33
N ASN A 26 6.76 -8.30 -5.45
CA ASN A 26 7.21 -9.14 -4.35
C ASN A 26 8.72 -9.04 -4.11
N ALA A 27 9.40 -8.13 -4.81
CA ALA A 27 10.84 -7.90 -4.70
C ALA A 27 11.11 -6.44 -4.32
N ILE A 28 11.83 -6.24 -3.22
CA ILE A 28 12.22 -4.90 -2.75
C ILE A 28 13.01 -4.16 -3.84
N TYR A 29 14.02 -4.82 -4.41
CA TYR A 29 14.84 -4.24 -5.48
C TYR A 29 14.11 -4.07 -6.81
N GLY A 30 12.95 -4.75 -6.99
CA GLY A 30 12.09 -4.55 -8.15
C GLY A 30 11.16 -3.34 -8.03
N LEU A 31 11.09 -2.70 -6.84
CA LEU A 31 10.19 -1.57 -6.60
C LEU A 31 10.54 -0.36 -7.46
N GLY A 32 11.82 -0.01 -7.58
CA GLY A 32 12.21 1.19 -8.32
C GLY A 32 11.88 1.07 -9.81
N ALA A 33 12.29 -0.04 -10.43
CA ALA A 33 11.94 -0.33 -11.83
C ALA A 33 10.41 -0.38 -12.04
N LEU A 34 9.65 -0.89 -11.06
CA LEU A 34 8.20 -0.87 -11.13
C LEU A 34 7.65 0.56 -11.13
N LEU A 35 8.09 1.40 -10.20
CA LEU A 35 7.64 2.80 -10.09
C LEU A 35 7.99 3.60 -11.36
N GLU A 36 9.17 3.40 -11.93
CA GLU A 36 9.58 4.02 -13.20
C GLU A 36 8.73 3.58 -14.39
N SER A 37 8.26 2.32 -14.38
CA SER A 37 7.43 1.78 -15.47
C SER A 37 5.98 2.30 -15.45
N LEU A 38 5.54 2.94 -14.36
CA LEU A 38 4.18 3.43 -14.24
C LEU A 38 4.03 4.77 -14.97
N VAL A 39 3.00 4.86 -15.81
CA VAL A 39 2.63 6.13 -16.48
C VAL A 39 2.07 7.16 -15.50
N VAL A 40 1.48 6.69 -14.39
CA VAL A 40 0.87 7.53 -13.35
C VAL A 40 1.54 7.24 -12.02
N VAL A 41 1.96 8.30 -11.32
CA VAL A 41 2.58 8.20 -9.99
C VAL A 41 1.52 7.71 -8.97
N PRO A 42 1.80 6.64 -8.21
CA PRO A 42 0.90 6.18 -7.16
C PRO A 42 0.81 7.20 -6.01
N HIS A 43 -0.41 7.38 -5.47
CA HIS A 43 -0.63 8.19 -4.28
C HIS A 43 -0.35 7.43 -2.98
N ILE A 44 -0.53 6.11 -3.01
CA ILE A 44 -0.41 5.22 -1.85
C ILE A 44 0.41 4.00 -2.22
N LEU A 45 1.41 3.67 -1.40
CA LEU A 45 2.12 2.41 -1.42
C LEU A 45 1.79 1.61 -0.16
N ILE A 46 1.37 0.35 -0.32
CA ILE A 46 1.07 -0.55 0.80
C ILE A 46 2.20 -1.59 0.91
N CYS A 47 2.89 -1.60 2.05
CA CYS A 47 3.91 -2.59 2.38
C CYS A 47 3.27 -3.79 3.09
N SER A 48 3.45 -4.99 2.54
CA SER A 48 2.90 -6.23 3.09
C SER A 48 3.50 -6.58 4.46
N SER A 49 2.69 -7.23 5.31
CA SER A 49 3.12 -7.79 6.61
C SER A 49 4.16 -8.91 6.51
N GLN A 50 4.56 -9.31 5.30
CA GLN A 50 5.60 -10.32 5.05
C GLN A 50 7.02 -9.74 5.20
N TRP A 51 7.16 -8.42 5.13
CA TRP A 51 8.45 -7.75 5.24
C TRP A 51 8.79 -7.43 6.69
N THR A 52 10.07 -7.53 7.05
CA THR A 52 10.59 -7.05 8.34
C THR A 52 10.54 -5.53 8.43
N LEU A 53 10.71 -4.96 9.63
CA LEU A 53 10.71 -3.50 9.82
C LEU A 53 11.82 -2.82 9.01
N ASP A 54 13.01 -3.41 8.94
CA ASP A 54 14.12 -2.86 8.16
C ASP A 54 13.81 -2.87 6.65
N GLN A 55 13.21 -3.96 6.17
CA GLN A 55 12.78 -4.07 4.78
C GLN A 55 11.67 -3.07 4.44
N GLN A 56 10.70 -2.88 5.34
CA GLN A 56 9.65 -1.88 5.17
C GLN A 56 10.24 -0.46 5.14
N SER A 57 11.18 -0.16 6.03
CA SER A 57 11.88 1.13 6.05
C SER A 57 12.64 1.39 4.75
N LEU A 58 13.33 0.37 4.21
CA LEU A 58 14.00 0.45 2.92
C LEU A 58 13.02 0.70 1.77
N ILE A 59 11.91 -0.05 1.72
CA ILE A 59 10.84 0.13 0.73
C ILE A 59 10.29 1.57 0.77
N GLN A 60 10.00 2.07 1.97
CA GLN A 60 9.47 3.42 2.17
C GLN A 60 10.48 4.50 1.77
N GLY A 61 11.77 4.27 2.04
CA GLY A 61 12.85 5.17 1.59
C GLY A 61 12.90 5.28 0.08
N ILE A 62 12.95 4.14 -0.62
CA ILE A 62 12.93 4.09 -2.09
C ILE A 62 11.70 4.80 -2.65
N ALA A 63 10.52 4.52 -2.09
CA ALA A 63 9.27 5.10 -2.57
C ALA A 63 9.25 6.63 -2.41
N ASN A 64 9.71 7.16 -1.26
CA ASN A 64 9.75 8.60 -1.02
C ASN A 64 10.80 9.31 -1.88
N GLU A 65 11.94 8.67 -2.13
CA GLU A 65 12.98 9.21 -3.00
C GLU A 65 12.50 9.33 -4.45
N MET A 66 11.84 8.28 -4.96
CA MET A 66 11.38 8.23 -6.35
C MET A 66 10.06 8.98 -6.58
N CYS A 67 9.20 9.02 -5.58
CA CYS A 67 7.89 9.65 -5.66
C CYS A 67 7.68 10.56 -4.44
N PRO A 68 8.29 11.76 -4.42
CA PRO A 68 8.14 12.69 -3.30
C PRO A 68 6.67 12.98 -3.00
N GLY A 69 6.26 12.78 -1.75
CA GLY A 69 4.88 12.99 -1.29
C GLY A 69 3.97 11.75 -1.38
N ILE A 70 4.46 10.61 -1.85
CA ILE A 70 3.73 9.34 -1.78
C ILE A 70 3.39 8.99 -0.33
N LYS A 71 2.15 8.56 -0.07
CA LYS A 71 1.75 8.05 1.24
C LYS A 71 2.11 6.57 1.32
N THR A 72 2.64 6.13 2.46
CA THR A 72 3.01 4.73 2.66
C THR A 72 2.25 4.13 3.83
N VAL A 73 1.67 2.95 3.64
CA VAL A 73 1.07 2.14 4.71
C VAL A 73 1.97 0.94 4.98
N ALA A 74 2.55 0.88 6.18
CA ALA A 74 3.38 -0.23 6.63
C ALA A 74 2.53 -1.22 7.44
N VAL A 75 2.11 -2.34 6.83
CA VAL A 75 1.32 -3.34 7.57
C VAL A 75 2.23 -4.04 8.59
N PRO A 76 1.86 -4.10 9.89
CA PRO A 76 2.69 -4.67 10.93
C PRO A 76 3.18 -6.09 10.57
N PRO A 77 4.50 -6.38 10.71
CA PRO A 77 5.05 -7.69 10.39
C PRO A 77 4.28 -8.82 11.08
N GLY A 78 3.98 -9.89 10.34
CA GLY A 78 3.29 -11.07 10.87
C GLY A 78 1.79 -10.90 11.16
N LEU A 79 1.21 -9.69 11.03
CA LEU A 79 -0.21 -9.43 11.34
C LEU A 79 -1.16 -10.42 10.66
N SER A 80 -0.93 -10.68 9.37
CA SER A 80 -1.80 -11.55 8.57
C SER A 80 -1.64 -13.02 8.92
N ALA A 81 -0.48 -13.43 9.45
CA ALA A 81 -0.26 -14.79 9.93
C ALA A 81 -0.96 -15.03 11.28
N VAL A 82 -0.95 -14.02 12.16
CA VAL A 82 -1.51 -14.11 13.51
C VAL A 82 -3.01 -13.86 13.55
N LYS A 83 -3.50 -12.89 12.78
CA LYS A 83 -4.89 -12.39 12.85
C LYS A 83 -5.67 -12.53 11.53
N GLY A 84 -5.05 -13.12 10.50
CA GLY A 84 -5.67 -13.34 9.19
C GLY A 84 -5.73 -12.10 8.31
N THR A 85 -6.13 -12.32 7.05
CA THR A 85 -6.20 -11.28 6.00
C THR A 85 -7.15 -10.14 6.36
N THR A 86 -8.28 -10.42 7.02
CA THR A 86 -9.26 -9.40 7.41
C THR A 86 -8.67 -8.36 8.37
N ALA A 87 -7.78 -8.78 9.28
CA ALA A 87 -7.10 -7.85 10.19
C ALA A 87 -6.16 -6.89 9.43
N ALA A 88 -5.46 -7.39 8.41
CA ALA A 88 -4.62 -6.55 7.55
C ALA A 88 -5.45 -5.58 6.71
N VAL A 89 -6.59 -6.02 6.16
CA VAL A 89 -7.53 -5.14 5.45
C VAL A 89 -8.02 -4.02 6.37
N GLY A 90 -8.51 -4.36 7.56
CA GLY A 90 -8.98 -3.37 8.53
C GLY A 90 -7.89 -2.36 8.89
N PHE A 91 -6.68 -2.83 9.17
CA PHE A 91 -5.54 -1.95 9.44
C PHE A 91 -5.28 -0.97 8.29
N VAL A 92 -5.13 -1.47 7.06
CA VAL A 92 -4.84 -0.62 5.89
C VAL A 92 -5.97 0.37 5.63
N ARG A 93 -7.23 -0.04 5.82
CA ARG A 93 -8.38 0.83 5.66
C ARG A 93 -8.36 2.00 6.63
N GLU A 94 -8.15 1.75 7.92
CA GLU A 94 -8.10 2.81 8.92
C GLU A 94 -6.95 3.78 8.65
N GLU A 95 -5.79 3.28 8.22
CA GLU A 95 -4.66 4.11 7.79
C GLU A 95 -5.01 4.99 6.58
N ILE A 96 -5.67 4.43 5.56
CA ILE A 96 -6.09 5.23 4.38
C ILE A 96 -7.09 6.33 4.79
N LEU A 97 -8.02 6.01 5.69
CA LEU A 97 -9.00 6.97 6.20
C LEU A 97 -8.35 8.08 7.05
N SER A 98 -7.29 7.77 7.79
CA SER A 98 -6.58 8.73 8.64
C SER A 98 -5.65 9.65 7.84
N MET A 99 -5.19 9.23 6.66
CA MET A 99 -4.28 9.99 5.79
C MET A 99 -4.88 11.27 5.20
N GLY A 100 -6.19 11.51 5.33
CA GLY A 100 -6.83 12.73 4.86
C GLY A 100 -6.68 12.96 3.36
N LEU A 101 -6.70 11.87 2.57
CA LEU A 101 -6.62 11.95 1.11
C LEU A 101 -7.74 12.84 0.59
N SER A 102 -7.40 13.82 -0.25
CA SER A 102 -8.42 14.65 -0.89
C SER A 102 -9.28 13.77 -1.77
N ALA A 103 -10.59 13.77 -1.54
CA ALA A 103 -11.52 13.21 -2.51
C ALA A 103 -11.30 13.97 -3.83
N SER A 104 -10.91 13.25 -4.88
CA SER A 104 -10.87 13.82 -6.23
C SER A 104 -12.32 14.11 -6.65
N ASN A 105 -12.65 15.38 -6.80
CA ASN A 105 -13.91 15.87 -7.37
C ASN A 105 -14.14 15.34 -8.79
#